data_AF-A0A7Y3HV10-F1
#
_entry.id   AF-A0A7Y3HV10-F1
#
_cell.length_a   1.000
_cell.length_b   1.000
_cell.length_c   1.000
_cell.angle_alpha   90.00
_cell.angle_beta   90.00
_cell.angle_gamma   90.00
#
_symmetry.space_group_name_H-M   'P 1'
#
loop_
_entity.id
_entity.type
_entity.pdbx_description
1 polymer ?
#
loop_
_entity_poly.entity_id
_entity_poly.type
_entity_poly.pdbx_seq_one_letter_code
_entity_poly.pdbx_strand_id
1 'polypeptide(L)'
;MTIAILSTSVTMAQMNKPSDVSNETQTKTYTLYKNGEKVMNKVKIETSKSQAVMLDQDDKGNVNQDRIDPPTVVVKTVKIDNDTDDQFDELIKFSYLTRTPSDFTLVSSESNIMLAVEEGENLTILEDRFISKENMDFSQRAYIYTTDDGQKLEFTVKSFENMKPEQSK
;
A
#
# COMPACT_ATOMS: atom_id res chain seq x y z
N MET A 1 -65.12 12.53 -25.62
CA MET A 1 -64.20 13.30 -24.75
C MET A 1 -63.35 12.28 -24.00
N THR A 2 -62.13 12.05 -24.48
CA THR A 2 -61.23 10.98 -24.01
C THR A 2 -60.34 11.56 -22.91
N ILE A 3 -60.41 11.02 -21.70
CA ILE A 3 -59.53 11.40 -20.59
C ILE A 3 -58.27 10.54 -20.67
N ALA A 4 -57.12 11.17 -20.92
CA ALA A 4 -55.81 10.53 -20.81
C ALA A 4 -55.34 10.63 -19.35
N ILE A 5 -55.16 9.48 -18.71
CA ILE A 5 -54.59 9.38 -17.36
C ILE A 5 -53.07 9.36 -17.50
N LEU A 6 -52.42 10.43 -17.03
CA LEU A 6 -50.97 10.55 -16.98
C LEU A 6 -50.44 9.85 -15.73
N SER A 7 -49.95 8.62 -15.88
CA SER A 7 -49.29 7.89 -14.79
C SER A 7 -47.88 8.42 -14.57
N THR A 8 -47.68 9.20 -13.50
CA THR A 8 -46.35 9.59 -13.03
C THR A 8 -45.66 8.41 -12.36
N SER A 9 -44.66 7.86 -13.04
CA SER A 9 -43.73 6.88 -12.49
C SER A 9 -42.83 7.57 -11.46
N VAL A 10 -43.00 7.25 -10.17
CA VAL A 10 -42.03 7.60 -9.13
C VAL A 10 -40.79 6.73 -9.32
N THR A 11 -39.72 7.32 -9.87
CA THR A 11 -38.40 6.70 -9.88
C THR A 11 -37.79 6.82 -8.49
N MET A 12 -37.77 5.72 -7.74
CA MET A 12 -36.95 5.60 -6.54
C MET A 12 -35.49 5.52 -6.98
N ALA A 13 -34.78 6.66 -6.97
CA ALA A 13 -33.32 6.67 -7.12
C ALA A 13 -32.70 5.86 -5.97
N GLN A 14 -31.87 4.89 -6.32
CA GLN A 14 -31.31 3.92 -5.38
C GLN A 14 -30.57 4.61 -4.23
N MET A 15 -31.01 4.32 -3.00
CA MET A 15 -30.41 4.76 -1.74
C MET A 15 -29.18 3.89 -1.42
N ASN A 16 -28.22 3.83 -2.33
CA ASN A 16 -26.88 3.36 -2.02
C ASN A 16 -26.04 4.64 -1.98
N LYS A 17 -25.50 5.03 -0.82
CA LYS A 17 -24.42 6.00 -0.82
C LYS A 17 -23.20 5.29 -1.42
N PRO A 18 -22.75 5.57 -2.66
CA PRO A 18 -21.37 5.30 -2.96
C PRO A 18 -20.57 6.16 -1.99
N SER A 19 -19.82 5.53 -1.08
CA SER A 19 -18.66 6.23 -0.55
C SER A 19 -17.74 6.38 -1.75
N ASP A 20 -17.67 7.57 -2.34
CA ASP A 20 -16.71 7.82 -3.41
C ASP A 20 -15.31 7.56 -2.83
N VAL A 21 -14.55 6.69 -3.48
CA VAL A 21 -13.19 6.32 -3.08
C VAL A 21 -12.25 6.71 -4.20
N SER A 22 -11.25 7.52 -3.88
CA SER A 22 -10.14 7.80 -4.79
C SER A 22 -9.16 6.62 -4.75
N ASN A 23 -8.77 6.11 -5.91
CA ASN A 23 -7.80 5.02 -6.02
C ASN A 23 -6.67 5.40 -7.00
N GLU A 24 -5.43 5.16 -6.59
CA GLU A 24 -4.23 5.38 -7.41
C GLU A 24 -3.35 4.12 -7.33
N THR A 25 -2.82 3.66 -8.47
CA THR A 25 -1.83 2.58 -8.52
C THR A 25 -0.57 3.04 -9.24
N GLN A 26 0.59 2.82 -8.62
CA GLN A 26 1.91 3.10 -9.20
C GLN A 26 2.78 1.85 -9.17
N THR A 27 3.52 1.62 -10.24
CA THR A 27 4.54 0.56 -10.32
C THR A 27 5.91 1.19 -10.52
N LYS A 28 6.89 0.79 -9.70
CA LYS A 28 8.29 1.19 -9.84
C LYS A 28 9.20 -0.02 -9.70
N THR A 29 10.35 0.01 -10.37
CA THR A 29 11.35 -1.05 -10.32
C THR A 29 12.68 -0.45 -9.94
N TYR A 30 13.39 -1.11 -9.02
CA TYR A 30 14.61 -0.61 -8.42
C TYR A 30 15.71 -1.66 -8.41
N THR A 31 16.95 -1.17 -8.33
CA THR A 31 18.10 -1.94 -7.87
C THR A 31 18.34 -1.62 -6.39
N LEU A 32 18.66 -2.62 -5.58
CA LEU A 32 18.95 -2.44 -4.16
C LEU A 32 20.45 -2.39 -3.93
N TYR A 33 20.89 -1.36 -3.22
CA TYR A 33 22.28 -1.21 -2.77
C TYR A 33 22.35 -1.27 -1.24
N LYS A 34 23.42 -1.88 -0.72
CA LYS A 34 23.78 -1.85 0.70
C LYS A 34 25.25 -1.49 0.79
N ASN A 35 25.57 -0.43 1.52
CA ASN A 35 26.96 0.04 1.68
C ASN A 35 27.70 0.29 0.34
N GLY A 36 26.99 0.70 -0.70
CA GLY A 36 27.55 0.93 -2.04
C GLY A 36 27.70 -0.32 -2.93
N GLU A 37 27.41 -1.51 -2.40
CA GLU A 37 27.41 -2.76 -3.17
C GLU A 37 25.99 -3.12 -3.61
N LYS A 38 25.84 -3.60 -4.85
CA LYS A 38 24.57 -4.07 -5.37
C LYS A 38 24.22 -5.42 -4.73
N VAL A 39 23.07 -5.48 -4.04
CA VAL A 39 22.64 -6.68 -3.29
C VAL A 39 21.47 -7.40 -3.96
N MET A 40 20.62 -6.70 -4.70
CA MET A 40 19.53 -7.31 -5.46
C MET A 40 19.45 -6.77 -6.87
N ASN A 41 19.04 -7.63 -7.81
CA ASN A 41 18.92 -7.28 -9.21
C ASN A 41 17.66 -6.46 -9.50
N LYS A 42 16.52 -6.87 -8.94
CA LYS A 42 15.24 -6.26 -9.29
C LYS A 42 14.24 -6.30 -8.13
N VAL A 43 13.85 -5.12 -7.66
CA VAL A 43 12.75 -4.95 -6.70
C VAL A 43 11.63 -4.23 -7.40
N LYS A 44 10.50 -4.92 -7.64
CA LYS A 44 9.30 -4.32 -8.22
C LYS A 44 8.30 -3.99 -7.11
N ILE A 45 7.88 -2.74 -7.05
CA ILE A 45 6.95 -2.24 -6.05
C ILE A 45 5.67 -1.80 -6.76
N GLU A 46 4.56 -2.44 -6.43
CA GLU A 46 3.21 -2.03 -6.82
C GLU A 46 2.55 -1.37 -5.60
N THR A 47 2.34 -0.05 -5.66
CA THR A 47 1.69 0.73 -4.59
C THR A 47 0.26 1.05 -5.00
N SER A 48 -0.71 0.69 -4.17
CA SER A 48 -2.10 1.10 -4.29
C SER A 48 -2.48 2.01 -3.14
N LYS A 49 -3.06 3.16 -3.44
CA LYS A 49 -3.58 4.13 -2.47
C LYS A 49 -5.08 4.22 -2.58
N SER A 50 -5.77 4.22 -1.44
CA SER A 50 -7.21 4.33 -1.36
C SER A 50 -7.60 5.33 -0.27
N GLN A 51 -8.42 6.31 -0.62
CA GLN A 51 -8.88 7.35 0.30
C GLN A 51 -10.38 7.56 0.14
N ALA A 52 -11.11 7.57 1.26
CA ALA A 52 -12.52 7.92 1.26
C ALA A 52 -12.70 9.42 0.94
N VAL A 53 -13.66 9.75 0.08
CA VAL A 53 -14.10 11.12 -0.10
C VAL A 53 -15.13 11.42 0.98
N MET A 54 -14.78 12.32 1.90
CA MET A 54 -15.64 12.72 3.00
C MET A 54 -15.95 14.21 2.93
N LEU A 55 -17.19 14.56 3.24
CA LEU A 55 -17.66 15.94 3.35
C LEU A 55 -17.79 16.32 4.82
N ASP A 56 -17.49 17.58 5.11
CA ASP A 56 -17.60 18.13 6.46
C ASP A 56 -19.06 18.09 6.92
N GLN A 57 -19.33 17.42 8.05
CA GLN A 57 -20.69 17.29 8.55
C GLN A 57 -21.25 18.62 9.06
N ASP A 58 -20.39 19.58 9.41
CA ASP A 58 -20.82 20.87 9.93
C ASP A 58 -21.45 21.75 8.83
N ASP A 59 -21.08 21.52 7.56
CA ASP A 59 -21.62 22.21 6.38
C ASP A 59 -22.78 21.48 5.69
N LYS A 60 -23.35 20.49 6.36
CA LYS A 60 -24.37 19.62 5.76
C LYS A 60 -25.57 20.41 5.24
N GLY A 61 -25.84 20.28 3.95
CA GLY A 61 -26.96 20.95 3.27
C GLY A 61 -26.57 22.22 2.52
N ASN A 62 -25.32 22.66 2.64
CA ASN A 62 -24.77 23.72 1.79
C ASN A 62 -24.51 23.18 0.38
N VAL A 63 -24.79 24.00 -0.64
CA VAL A 63 -24.48 23.65 -2.05
C VAL A 63 -22.97 23.49 -2.25
N ASN A 64 -22.18 24.20 -1.47
CA ASN A 64 -20.72 24.23 -1.46
C ASN A 64 -20.14 23.59 -0.19
N GLN A 65 -20.67 22.44 0.23
CA GLN A 65 -20.19 21.73 1.41
C GLN A 65 -18.70 21.39 1.30
N ASP A 66 -17.92 21.72 2.35
CA ASP A 66 -16.48 21.51 2.34
C ASP A 66 -16.10 20.02 2.37
N ARG A 67 -14.91 19.70 1.83
CA ARG A 67 -14.31 18.37 1.89
C ARG A 67 -13.37 18.28 3.08
N ILE A 68 -13.36 17.12 3.74
CA ILE A 68 -12.33 16.78 4.73
C ILE A 68 -11.34 15.79 4.12
N ASP A 69 -10.09 15.84 4.60
CA ASP A 69 -9.02 14.93 4.19
C ASP A 69 -8.85 13.80 5.21
N PRO A 70 -9.50 12.63 5.01
CA PRO A 70 -9.27 11.48 5.87
C PRO A 70 -7.91 10.83 5.56
N PRO A 71 -7.39 9.98 6.47
CA PRO A 71 -6.21 9.17 6.19
C PRO A 71 -6.37 8.32 4.92
N THR A 72 -5.26 8.12 4.22
CA THR A 72 -5.14 7.26 3.05
C THR A 72 -4.67 5.88 3.49
N VAL A 73 -5.33 4.83 2.99
CA VAL A 73 -4.85 3.45 3.08
C VAL A 73 -3.85 3.23 1.96
N VAL A 74 -2.63 2.82 2.31
CA VAL A 74 -1.61 2.43 1.33
C VAL A 74 -1.39 0.93 1.43
N VAL A 75 -1.40 0.25 0.30
CA VAL A 75 -1.04 -1.17 0.16
C VAL A 75 0.13 -1.26 -0.80
N LYS A 76 1.21 -1.91 -0.38
CA LYS A 76 2.37 -2.19 -1.23
C LYS A 76 2.50 -3.69 -1.42
N THR A 77 2.65 -4.10 -2.68
CA THR A 77 3.07 -5.45 -3.08
C THR A 77 4.48 -5.33 -3.64
N VAL A 78 5.44 -5.93 -2.95
CA VAL A 78 6.86 -5.90 -3.30
C VAL A 78 7.26 -7.27 -3.81
N LYS A 79 7.81 -7.33 -5.01
CA LYS A 79 8.37 -8.55 -5.60
C LYS A 79 9.87 -8.40 -5.72
N ILE A 80 10.59 -9.41 -5.30
CA ILE A 80 12.04 -9.36 -5.11
C ILE A 80 12.67 -10.51 -5.87
N ASP A 81 13.69 -10.17 -6.66
CA ASP A 81 14.56 -11.09 -7.40
C ASP A 81 15.97 -10.98 -6.79
N ASN A 82 16.34 -12.07 -6.12
CA ASN A 82 17.54 -12.22 -5.29
C ASN A 82 18.63 -13.04 -5.99
N ASP A 83 18.40 -13.54 -7.21
CA ASP A 83 19.39 -14.29 -7.98
C ASP A 83 19.60 -13.71 -9.38
N THR A 84 20.20 -14.50 -10.28
CA THR A 84 20.61 -14.02 -11.61
C THR A 84 19.57 -14.28 -12.70
N ASP A 85 18.48 -14.98 -12.40
CA ASP A 85 17.43 -15.19 -13.39
C ASP A 85 16.45 -14.01 -13.45
N ASP A 86 15.44 -14.09 -14.32
CA ASP A 86 14.47 -13.01 -14.51
C ASP A 86 13.18 -13.22 -13.69
N GLN A 87 13.13 -14.23 -12.83
CA GLN A 87 11.97 -14.59 -12.03
C GLN A 87 12.05 -13.95 -10.65
N PHE A 88 10.90 -13.55 -10.13
CA PHE A 88 10.81 -13.09 -8.74
C PHE A 88 10.80 -14.29 -7.80
N ASP A 89 11.55 -14.17 -6.71
CA ASP A 89 11.77 -15.19 -5.70
C ASP A 89 10.85 -15.03 -4.52
N GLU A 90 10.55 -13.78 -4.16
CA GLU A 90 9.81 -13.45 -2.95
C GLU A 90 8.76 -12.38 -3.24
N LEU A 91 7.64 -12.48 -2.51
CA LEU A 91 6.58 -11.47 -2.50
C LEU A 91 6.28 -11.04 -1.07
N ILE A 92 6.27 -9.73 -0.83
CA ILE A 92 5.86 -9.12 0.44
C ILE A 92 4.66 -8.23 0.17
N LYS A 93 3.55 -8.47 0.87
CA LYS A 93 2.39 -7.59 0.84
C LYS A 93 2.17 -6.97 2.20
N PHE A 94 2.11 -5.64 2.28
CA PHE A 94 1.84 -4.94 3.52
C PHE A 94 0.98 -3.70 3.30
N SER A 95 0.36 -3.22 4.38
CA SER A 95 -0.48 -2.02 4.37
C SER A 95 -0.21 -1.10 5.54
N TYR A 96 -0.47 0.18 5.38
CA TYR A 96 -0.41 1.18 6.44
C TYR A 96 -1.39 2.33 6.18
N LEU A 97 -1.73 3.04 7.25
CA LEU A 97 -2.49 4.28 7.19
C LEU A 97 -1.55 5.46 7.26
N THR A 98 -1.78 6.48 6.43
CA THR A 98 -1.01 7.72 6.50
C THR A 98 -1.83 8.92 6.10
N ARG A 99 -1.46 10.10 6.60
CA ARG A 99 -1.93 11.40 6.09
C ARG A 99 -0.96 12.01 5.09
N THR A 100 0.30 11.57 5.10
CA THR A 100 1.35 12.01 4.17
C THR A 100 1.93 10.80 3.41
N PRO A 101 1.99 10.82 2.08
CA PRO A 101 2.70 9.78 1.33
C PRO A 101 4.14 9.64 1.84
N SER A 102 4.63 8.41 1.89
CA SER A 102 5.97 8.12 2.41
C SER A 102 6.70 7.18 1.45
N ASP A 103 7.97 7.48 1.23
CA ASP A 103 8.80 6.87 0.18
C ASP A 103 9.63 5.69 0.71
N PHE A 104 8.99 4.76 1.41
CA PHE A 104 9.65 3.55 1.92
C PHE A 104 9.01 2.27 1.36
N THR A 105 9.73 1.17 1.54
CA THR A 105 9.29 -0.18 1.22
C THR A 105 9.90 -1.21 2.16
N LEU A 106 9.32 -2.41 2.16
CA LEU A 106 9.94 -3.58 2.78
C LEU A 106 10.68 -4.38 1.70
N VAL A 107 11.90 -4.78 2.01
CA VAL A 107 12.68 -5.76 1.23
C VAL A 107 13.04 -6.93 2.15
N SER A 108 13.62 -7.99 1.62
CA SER A 108 14.05 -9.15 2.40
C SER A 108 15.51 -9.47 2.18
N SER A 109 16.15 -10.11 3.15
CA SER A 109 17.51 -10.63 3.01
C SER A 109 17.63 -11.85 3.91
N GLU A 110 17.97 -12.99 3.30
CA GLU A 110 18.11 -14.27 4.00
C GLU A 110 16.90 -14.55 4.92
N SER A 111 17.11 -14.52 6.23
CA SER A 111 16.11 -14.78 7.27
C SER A 111 15.38 -13.53 7.78
N ASN A 112 15.59 -12.35 7.19
CA ASN A 112 15.04 -11.08 7.67
C ASN A 112 14.23 -10.31 6.62
N ILE A 113 13.27 -9.52 7.07
CA ILE A 113 12.66 -8.41 6.33
C ILE A 113 13.31 -7.11 6.83
N MET A 114 13.62 -6.19 5.91
CA MET A 114 14.30 -4.92 6.18
C MET A 114 13.47 -3.77 5.61
N LEU A 115 13.59 -2.59 6.23
CA LEU A 115 13.02 -1.35 5.72
C LEU A 115 14.01 -0.67 4.77
N ALA A 116 13.55 -0.27 3.58
CA ALA A 116 14.33 0.49 2.62
C ALA A 116 13.59 1.78 2.24
N VAL A 117 14.33 2.82 1.89
CA VAL A 117 13.82 4.12 1.44
C VAL A 117 14.16 4.30 -0.04
N GLU A 118 13.24 4.91 -0.79
CA GLU A 118 13.43 5.28 -2.19
C GLU A 118 14.33 6.53 -2.26
N GLU A 119 15.51 6.39 -2.88
CA GLU A 119 16.46 7.48 -3.12
C GLU A 119 16.69 7.64 -4.62
N GLY A 120 15.86 8.48 -5.25
CA GLY A 120 15.88 8.68 -6.70
C GLY A 120 15.48 7.41 -7.46
N GLU A 121 16.43 6.82 -8.19
CA GLU A 121 16.23 5.58 -8.97
C GLU A 121 16.64 4.31 -8.20
N ASN A 122 17.03 4.44 -6.93
CA ASN A 122 17.55 3.35 -6.11
C ASN A 122 16.72 3.13 -4.84
N LEU A 123 16.90 1.96 -4.23
CA LEU A 123 16.52 1.70 -2.85
C LEU A 123 17.78 1.68 -1.98
N THR A 124 17.70 2.36 -0.84
CA THR A 124 18.77 2.39 0.18
C THR A 124 18.20 1.87 1.50
N ILE A 125 18.94 0.97 2.15
CA ILE A 125 18.61 0.50 3.50
C ILE A 125 19.15 1.56 4.49
N LEU A 126 18.27 2.42 5.02
CA LEU A 126 18.65 3.52 5.92
C LEU A 126 18.47 3.20 7.42
N GLU A 127 17.59 2.28 7.79
CA GLU A 127 17.34 1.92 9.19
C GLU A 127 17.43 0.39 9.38
N ASP A 128 18.31 -0.04 10.30
CA ASP A 128 18.61 -1.43 10.67
C ASP A 128 17.48 -2.09 11.48
N ARG A 129 16.25 -2.06 10.95
CA ARG A 129 15.16 -2.85 11.50
C ARG A 129 15.02 -4.16 10.75
N PHE A 130 15.74 -5.15 11.26
CA PHE A 130 15.59 -6.54 10.86
C PHE A 130 14.38 -7.16 11.53
N ILE A 131 13.57 -7.82 10.72
CA ILE A 131 12.39 -8.56 11.18
C ILE A 131 12.63 -10.03 10.82
N SER A 132 12.80 -10.89 11.82
CA SER A 132 13.01 -12.33 11.59
C SER A 132 11.78 -12.98 10.91
N LYS A 133 12.04 -13.74 9.85
CA LYS A 133 11.06 -14.56 9.11
C LYS A 133 10.64 -15.81 9.91
N GLU A 134 11.50 -16.35 10.77
CA GLU A 134 11.38 -17.70 11.36
C GLU A 134 10.23 -17.85 12.39
N ASN A 135 9.63 -16.75 12.85
CA ASN A 135 8.58 -16.78 13.89
C ASN A 135 7.42 -15.82 13.58
N MET A 136 7.14 -15.59 12.29
CA MET A 136 6.21 -14.56 11.86
C MET A 136 4.82 -15.14 11.60
N ASP A 137 3.88 -14.89 12.52
CA ASP A 137 2.46 -14.95 12.19
C ASP A 137 2.10 -13.69 11.38
N PHE A 138 2.03 -13.85 10.06
CA PHE A 138 1.72 -12.77 9.12
C PHE A 138 0.30 -12.19 9.29
N SER A 139 -0.53 -12.75 10.18
CA SER A 139 -1.88 -12.24 10.43
C SER A 139 -1.97 -11.17 11.52
N GLN A 140 -0.91 -10.88 12.30
CA GLN A 140 -1.06 -10.09 13.54
C GLN A 140 0.01 -9.03 13.87
N ARG A 141 1.01 -8.74 13.03
CA ARG A 141 2.10 -7.84 13.43
C ARG A 141 2.06 -6.45 12.80
N ALA A 142 1.90 -5.48 13.70
CA ALA A 142 2.08 -4.06 13.60
C ALA A 142 3.57 -3.69 13.76
N TYR A 143 4.21 -3.10 12.75
CA TYR A 143 5.56 -2.53 12.87
C TYR A 143 5.49 -1.02 12.93
N ILE A 144 6.09 -0.40 13.95
CA ILE A 144 6.08 1.05 14.10
C ILE A 144 7.36 1.63 13.51
N TYR A 145 7.29 2.23 12.33
CA TYR A 145 8.33 3.10 11.79
C TYR A 145 8.07 4.54 12.21
N THR A 146 9.12 5.30 12.51
CA THR A 146 8.99 6.74 12.74
C THR A 146 9.63 7.45 11.56
N THR A 147 8.84 8.17 10.78
CA THR A 147 9.31 8.97 9.65
C THR A 147 10.16 10.14 10.14
N ASP A 148 10.91 10.77 9.23
CA ASP A 148 11.80 11.90 9.55
C ASP A 148 11.08 13.09 10.20
N ASP A 149 9.79 13.27 9.90
CA ASP A 149 8.92 14.30 10.50
C ASP A 149 8.27 13.87 11.84
N GLY A 150 8.66 12.70 12.38
CA GLY A 150 8.22 12.18 13.67
C GLY A 150 6.89 11.42 13.66
N GLN A 151 6.28 11.19 12.49
CA GLN A 151 5.04 10.41 12.41
C GLN A 151 5.31 8.92 12.62
N LYS A 152 4.49 8.28 13.45
CA LYS A 152 4.54 6.83 13.67
C LYS A 152 3.63 6.12 12.68
N LEU A 153 4.22 5.34 11.79
CA LEU A 153 3.52 4.49 10.83
C LEU A 153 3.47 3.06 11.33
N GLU A 154 2.27 2.51 11.44
CA GLU A 154 2.04 1.13 11.82
C GLU A 154 1.83 0.27 10.56
N PHE A 155 2.78 -0.61 10.26
CA PHE A 155 2.68 -1.53 9.12
C PHE A 155 1.99 -2.80 9.53
N THR A 156 0.97 -3.21 8.77
CA THR A 156 0.42 -4.56 8.83
C THR A 156 0.97 -5.35 7.66
N VAL A 157 1.90 -6.27 7.91
CA VAL A 157 2.27 -7.27 6.89
C VAL A 157 1.08 -8.20 6.71
N LYS A 158 0.68 -8.44 5.45
CA LYS A 158 -0.50 -9.24 5.08
C LYS A 158 -0.11 -10.62 4.56
N SER A 159 0.99 -10.70 3.79
CA SER A 159 1.56 -11.95 3.34
C SER A 159 3.04 -11.82 3.04
N PHE A 160 3.74 -12.95 3.16
CA PHE A 160 5.08 -13.18 2.66
C PHE A 160 5.06 -14.54 1.97
N GLU A 161 5.53 -14.60 0.73
CA GLU A 161 5.49 -15.81 -0.10
C GLU A 161 6.86 -16.05 -0.71
N ASN A 162 7.39 -17.26 -0.54
CA ASN A 162 8.50 -17.76 -1.36
C ASN A 162 7.91 -18.31 -2.67
N MET A 163 8.27 -17.70 -3.78
CA MET A 163 7.75 -18.01 -5.11
C MET A 163 8.56 -19.09 -5.83
N LYS A 164 9.84 -19.27 -5.47
CA LYS A 164 10.64 -20.43 -5.91
C LYS A 164 10.42 -21.62 -4.97
N PRO A 165 10.21 -22.84 -5.49
CA PRO A 165 10.22 -24.04 -4.66
C PRO A 165 11.61 -24.21 -4.04
N GLU A 166 11.67 -24.59 -2.75
CA GLU A 166 12.94 -25.01 -2.14
C GLU A 166 13.57 -26.07 -3.03
N GLN A 167 14.79 -25.80 -3.52
CA GLN A 167 15.55 -26.85 -4.16
C GLN A 167 15.84 -27.92 -3.11
N SER A 168 15.16 -29.06 -3.22
CA SER A 168 15.43 -30.26 -2.43
C SER A 168 16.91 -30.60 -2.58
N LYS A 169 17.67 -30.41 -1.49
CA LYS A 169 19.06 -30.83 -1.36
C LYS A 169 19.23 -32.33 -1.56
#